data_AF-A0A7C9MK21-F1
#
_entry.id   AF-A0A7C9MK21-F1
#
_cell.length_a   1.000
_cell.length_b   1.000
_cell.length_c   1.000
_cell.angle_alpha   90.00
_cell.angle_beta   90.00
_cell.angle_gamma   90.00
#
_symmetry.space_group_name_H-M   'P 1'
#
loop_
_entity.id
_entity.type
_entity.pdbx_description
1 polymer ?
#
loop_
_entity_poly.entity_id
_entity_poly.type
_entity_poly.pdbx_seq_one_letter_code
_entity_poly.pdbx_strand_id
1 'polypeptide(L)'
;MLVDYADTLSRLVEALGRHYAASPSIINVPGVSVALKIDPFYYLVLRPTFFELLGKWAAVPPTRVEETLARTGNLVLGPGRTRYDKLLAVFEEGTRSVLKLSADFVPAEWIDRAVVMYGNEPGPLPVSSLRLVDSQREALGAHFAGMTPLAALAYGAPATS
;
A
#
# COMPACT_ATOMS: atom_id res chain seq x y z
N MET A 1 -6.67 -18.11 -23.45
CA MET A 1 -5.97 -18.66 -22.27
C MET A 1 -6.57 -17.98 -21.04
N LEU A 2 -7.16 -18.73 -20.11
CA LEU A 2 -7.71 -18.16 -18.89
C LEU A 2 -6.53 -17.68 -18.02
N VAL A 3 -6.49 -16.40 -17.68
CA VAL A 3 -5.44 -15.88 -16.79
C VAL A 3 -5.75 -16.36 -15.38
N ASP A 4 -4.83 -17.12 -14.79
CA ASP A 4 -4.95 -17.55 -13.40
C ASP A 4 -4.44 -16.45 -12.46
N TYR A 5 -5.37 -15.61 -12.04
CA TYR A 5 -5.10 -14.55 -11.07
C TYR A 5 -4.79 -15.07 -9.68
N ALA A 6 -5.23 -16.28 -9.32
CA ALA A 6 -4.96 -16.87 -8.00
C ALA A 6 -3.52 -17.39 -7.90
N ASP A 7 -3.04 -18.04 -8.95
CA ASP A 7 -1.62 -18.43 -9.07
C ASP A 7 -0.72 -17.18 -9.08
N THR A 8 -1.07 -16.19 -9.90
CA THR A 8 -0.31 -14.94 -9.96
C THR A 8 -0.28 -14.25 -8.59
N LEU A 9 -1.41 -14.17 -7.88
CA LEU A 9 -1.47 -13.56 -6.55
C LEU A 9 -0.59 -14.31 -5.55
N SER A 10 -0.60 -15.63 -5.57
CA SER A 10 0.24 -16.46 -4.68
C SER A 10 1.72 -16.19 -4.90
N ARG A 11 2.16 -16.12 -6.16
CA ARG A 11 3.54 -15.77 -6.52
C ARG A 11 3.94 -14.38 -6.05
N LEU A 12 3.02 -13.40 -6.13
CA LEU A 12 3.28 -12.04 -5.66
C LEU A 12 3.46 -11.99 -4.13
N VAL A 13 2.61 -12.71 -3.37
CA VAL A 13 2.71 -12.78 -1.90
C VAL A 13 4.04 -13.44 -1.48
N GLU A 14 4.40 -14.56 -2.09
CA GLU A 14 5.63 -15.28 -1.80
C GLU A 14 6.87 -14.44 -2.14
N ALA A 15 6.87 -13.79 -3.31
CA ALA A 15 7.97 -12.93 -3.74
C ALA A 15 8.13 -11.72 -2.81
N LEU A 16 7.04 -11.03 -2.45
CA LEU A 16 7.06 -9.88 -1.55
C LEU A 16 7.70 -10.24 -0.20
N GLY A 17 7.24 -11.33 0.43
CA GLY A 17 7.75 -11.74 1.73
C GLY A 17 9.22 -12.20 1.67
N ARG A 18 9.62 -12.98 0.66
CA ARG A 18 11.03 -13.38 0.49
C ARG A 18 11.97 -12.20 0.31
N HIS A 19 11.58 -11.21 -0.49
CA HIS A 19 12.40 -10.02 -0.68
C HIS A 19 12.41 -9.13 0.56
N TYR A 20 11.31 -9.08 1.31
CA TYR A 20 11.29 -8.42 2.61
C TYR A 20 12.25 -9.09 3.60
N ALA A 21 12.28 -10.43 3.69
CA ALA A 21 13.21 -11.15 4.56
C ALA A 21 14.69 -10.79 4.27
N ALA A 22 15.01 -10.57 2.99
CA ALA A 22 16.35 -10.18 2.57
C ALA A 22 16.66 -8.69 2.79
N SER A 23 15.63 -7.82 2.71
CA SER A 23 15.77 -6.38 2.86
C SER A 23 14.51 -5.78 3.51
N PRO A 24 14.44 -5.76 4.85
CA PRO A 24 13.23 -5.31 5.54
C PRO A 24 12.85 -3.85 5.27
N SER A 25 13.83 -3.00 4.96
CA SER A 25 13.61 -1.57 4.68
C SER A 25 12.78 -1.27 3.43
N ILE A 26 12.45 -2.27 2.61
CA ILE A 26 11.57 -2.08 1.44
C ILE A 26 10.09 -1.87 1.82
N ILE A 27 9.68 -2.24 3.04
CA ILE A 27 8.32 -2.05 3.58
C ILE A 27 8.37 -1.34 4.95
N ASN A 28 7.46 -0.39 5.14
CA ASN A 28 7.12 0.26 6.41
C ASN A 28 8.17 1.16 7.08
N VAL A 29 9.19 1.60 6.34
CA VAL A 29 10.20 2.60 6.76
C VAL A 29 9.97 3.92 5.99
N PRO A 30 9.49 4.99 6.66
CA PRO A 30 9.32 6.31 6.07
C PRO A 30 10.58 6.83 5.37
N GLY A 31 10.40 7.46 4.20
CA GLY A 31 11.49 7.99 3.38
C GLY A 31 12.32 6.94 2.61
N VAL A 32 12.12 5.64 2.84
CA VAL A 32 12.88 4.55 2.20
C VAL A 32 11.97 3.55 1.48
N SER A 33 10.88 3.13 2.12
CA SER A 33 10.05 2.03 1.65
C SER A 33 9.11 2.41 0.52
N VAL A 34 8.73 1.41 -0.29
CA VAL A 34 7.77 1.55 -1.39
C VAL A 34 6.33 1.27 -0.98
N ALA A 35 6.13 0.75 0.24
CA ALA A 35 4.84 0.52 0.86
C ALA A 35 4.92 0.90 2.35
N LEU A 36 3.95 1.66 2.85
CA LEU A 36 3.89 2.11 4.24
C LEU A 36 2.53 1.80 4.84
N LYS A 37 2.51 1.15 6.01
CA LYS A 37 1.26 0.89 6.71
C LYS A 37 0.78 2.20 7.31
N ILE A 38 -0.39 2.67 6.87
CA ILE A 38 -0.95 3.95 7.31
C ILE A 38 -2.05 3.77 8.35
N ASP A 39 -2.67 2.59 8.39
CA ASP A 39 -3.59 2.19 9.44
C ASP A 39 -3.65 0.65 9.57
N PRO A 40 -4.45 0.08 10.49
CA PRO A 40 -4.57 -1.37 10.64
C PRO A 40 -5.13 -2.10 9.41
N PHE A 41 -5.79 -1.40 8.49
CA PHE A 41 -6.52 -1.99 7.36
C PHE A 41 -5.81 -1.80 6.02
N TYR A 42 -4.91 -0.81 5.89
CA TYR A 42 -4.35 -0.40 4.61
C TYR A 42 -2.88 0.00 4.67
N TYR A 43 -2.18 -0.37 3.60
CA TYR A 43 -0.90 0.22 3.23
C TYR A 43 -1.12 1.23 2.11
N LEU A 44 -0.31 2.28 2.14
CA LEU A 44 -0.09 3.17 1.02
C LEU A 44 1.09 2.65 0.19
N VAL A 45 0.89 2.40 -1.10
CA VAL A 45 1.91 1.86 -2.02
C VAL A 45 2.26 2.84 -3.13
N LEU A 46 3.55 3.09 -3.35
CA LEU A 46 4.03 4.10 -4.29
C LEU A 46 3.88 3.65 -5.74
N ARG A 47 3.30 4.52 -6.58
CA ARG A 47 3.24 4.33 -8.03
C ARG A 47 4.41 5.03 -8.74
N PRO A 48 5.00 4.43 -9.78
CA PRO A 48 4.81 3.04 -10.25
C PRO A 48 5.66 2.02 -9.48
N THR A 49 6.61 2.50 -8.67
CA THR A 49 7.74 1.73 -8.12
C THR A 49 7.33 0.44 -7.40
N PHE A 50 6.25 0.46 -6.63
CA PHE A 50 5.77 -0.73 -5.93
C PHE A 50 5.43 -1.87 -6.90
N PHE A 51 4.66 -1.57 -7.94
CA PHE A 51 4.22 -2.55 -8.93
C PHE A 51 5.38 -3.05 -9.81
N GLU A 52 6.33 -2.16 -10.12
CA GLU A 52 7.54 -2.51 -10.86
C GLU A 52 8.46 -3.46 -10.08
N LEU A 53 8.72 -3.14 -8.81
CA LEU A 53 9.55 -3.99 -7.94
C LEU A 53 8.88 -5.33 -7.68
N LEU A 54 7.60 -5.32 -7.31
CA LEU A 54 6.84 -6.54 -7.05
C LEU A 54 6.77 -7.42 -8.30
N GLY A 55 6.57 -6.81 -9.47
CA GLY A 55 6.59 -7.52 -10.75
C GLY A 55 7.96 -8.13 -11.06
N LYS A 56 9.04 -7.36 -10.84
CA LYS A 56 10.42 -7.85 -11.00
C LYS A 56 10.70 -9.04 -10.10
N TRP A 57 10.31 -8.97 -8.83
CA TRP A 57 10.50 -10.03 -7.84
C TRP A 57 9.72 -11.30 -8.16
N ALA A 58 8.48 -11.15 -8.62
CA ALA A 58 7.63 -12.28 -8.96
C ALA A 58 7.84 -12.79 -10.39
N ALA A 59 8.67 -12.15 -11.22
CA ALA A 59 8.75 -12.37 -12.66
C ALA A 59 7.37 -12.25 -13.36
N VAL A 60 6.67 -11.15 -13.07
CA VAL A 60 5.34 -10.79 -13.59
C VAL A 60 5.40 -9.36 -14.13
N PRO A 61 4.89 -9.06 -15.34
CA PRO A 61 4.87 -7.69 -15.85
C PRO A 61 4.10 -6.74 -14.92
N PRO A 62 4.53 -5.47 -14.71
CA PRO A 62 3.88 -4.55 -13.77
C PRO A 62 2.39 -4.35 -14.05
N THR A 63 2.00 -4.26 -15.32
CA THR A 63 0.58 -4.17 -15.73
C THR A 63 -0.25 -5.38 -15.30
N ARG A 64 0.35 -6.58 -15.28
CA ARG A 64 -0.31 -7.81 -14.81
C ARG A 64 -0.38 -7.84 -13.28
N VAL A 65 0.61 -7.28 -12.58
CA VAL A 65 0.55 -7.11 -11.12
C VAL A 65 -0.64 -6.22 -10.76
N GLU A 66 -0.72 -5.05 -11.38
CA GLU A 66 -1.80 -4.09 -11.20
C GLU A 66 -3.17 -4.72 -11.46
N GLU A 67 -3.32 -5.41 -12.59
CA GLU A 67 -4.55 -6.12 -12.94
C GLU A 67 -4.90 -7.22 -11.94
N THR A 68 -3.92 -8.02 -11.52
CA THR A 68 -4.12 -9.12 -10.56
C THR A 68 -4.60 -8.58 -9.22
N LEU A 69 -3.95 -7.55 -8.69
CA LEU A 69 -4.35 -6.94 -7.42
C LEU A 69 -5.76 -6.32 -7.53
N ALA A 70 -6.06 -5.64 -8.63
CA ALA A 70 -7.40 -5.09 -8.88
C ALA A 70 -8.49 -6.17 -8.99
N ARG A 71 -8.23 -7.27 -9.71
CA ARG A 71 -9.20 -8.36 -9.94
C ARG A 71 -9.44 -9.20 -8.69
N THR A 72 -8.45 -9.31 -7.81
CA THR A 72 -8.51 -10.12 -6.58
C THR A 72 -8.89 -9.32 -5.34
N GLY A 73 -9.16 -8.01 -5.48
CA GLY A 73 -9.55 -7.16 -4.35
C GLY A 73 -8.38 -6.70 -3.47
N ASN A 74 -7.13 -6.91 -3.90
CA ASN A 74 -5.91 -6.48 -3.21
C ASN A 74 -5.40 -5.10 -3.69
N LEU A 75 -6.27 -4.32 -4.33
CA LEU A 75 -6.06 -2.93 -4.67
C LEU A 75 -7.38 -2.19 -4.43
N VAL A 76 -7.33 -1.11 -3.63
CA VAL A 76 -8.49 -0.25 -3.41
C VAL A 76 -8.78 0.50 -4.71
N LEU A 77 -10.02 0.35 -5.17
CA LEU A 77 -10.56 1.07 -6.31
C LEU A 77 -11.86 1.71 -5.87
N GLY A 78 -12.02 3.00 -6.18
CA GLY A 78 -13.23 3.73 -5.85
C GLY A 78 -14.42 3.39 -6.75
N PRO A 79 -15.50 4.17 -6.64
CA PRO A 79 -16.71 3.98 -7.44
C PRO A 79 -16.40 3.82 -8.94
N GLY A 80 -17.05 2.85 -9.57
CA GLY A 80 -16.77 2.49 -10.97
C GLY A 80 -15.44 1.75 -11.19
N ARG A 81 -14.82 1.23 -10.12
CA ARG A 81 -13.51 0.54 -10.14
C ARG A 81 -12.38 1.42 -10.66
N THR A 82 -12.40 2.69 -10.26
CA THR A 82 -11.43 3.70 -10.69
C THR A 82 -10.35 3.92 -9.64
N ARG A 83 -9.12 4.23 -10.06
CA ARG A 83 -8.05 4.62 -9.14
C ARG A 83 -8.27 6.04 -8.63
N TYR A 84 -7.66 6.35 -7.49
CA TYR A 84 -7.58 7.74 -7.05
C TYR A 84 -6.65 8.51 -8.01
N ASP A 85 -7.19 9.58 -8.59
CA ASP A 85 -6.57 10.32 -9.69
C ASP A 85 -5.70 11.49 -9.23
N LYS A 86 -5.77 11.85 -7.94
CA LYS A 86 -5.00 12.94 -7.33
C LYS A 86 -3.75 12.43 -6.62
N LEU A 87 -2.74 13.30 -6.52
CA LEU A 87 -1.60 13.06 -5.63
C LEU A 87 -2.05 13.12 -4.17
N LEU A 88 -1.52 12.21 -3.37
CA LEU A 88 -1.77 12.14 -1.93
C LEU A 88 -0.76 13.00 -1.19
N ALA A 89 -1.25 13.98 -0.43
CA ALA A 89 -0.45 14.75 0.49
C ALA A 89 -0.22 13.94 1.78
N VAL A 90 1.04 13.66 2.08
CA VAL A 90 1.46 12.90 3.26
C VAL A 90 2.54 13.65 4.03
N PHE A 91 2.68 13.34 5.31
CA PHE A 91 3.77 13.83 6.14
C PHE A 91 4.16 12.74 7.14
N GLU A 92 5.40 12.80 7.62
CA GLU A 92 5.83 11.99 8.75
C GLU A 92 5.47 12.72 10.05
N GLU A 93 4.88 12.00 11.00
CA GLU A 93 4.51 12.54 12.31
C GLU A 93 5.71 13.21 13.00
N GLY A 94 5.47 14.41 13.55
CA GLY A 94 6.53 15.25 14.13
C GLY A 94 7.29 16.12 13.12
N THR A 95 7.05 15.97 11.82
CA THR A 95 7.68 16.79 10.78
C THR A 95 6.74 17.86 10.23
N ARG A 96 7.32 18.93 9.64
CA ARG A 96 6.59 20.01 8.96
C ARG A 96 6.41 19.74 7.46
N SER A 97 7.20 18.82 6.92
CA SER A 97 7.32 18.62 5.47
C SER A 97 6.16 17.79 4.95
N VAL A 98 5.39 18.37 4.04
CA VAL A 98 4.34 17.67 3.30
C VAL A 98 4.87 17.26 1.94
N LEU A 99 4.79 15.96 1.63
CA LEU A 99 5.12 15.39 0.34
C LEU A 99 3.83 15.08 -0.42
N LYS A 100 3.86 15.24 -1.74
CA LYS A 100 2.76 14.83 -2.63
C LYS A 100 3.20 13.63 -3.45
N LEU A 101 2.53 12.50 -3.26
CA LEU A 101 2.94 11.23 -3.84
C LEU A 101 1.82 10.66 -4.72
N SER A 102 2.21 10.05 -5.85
CA SER A 102 1.31 9.17 -6.59
C SER A 102 1.34 7.81 -5.92
N ALA A 103 0.23 7.40 -5.32
CA ALA A 103 0.15 6.14 -4.60
C ALA A 103 -1.27 5.56 -4.66
N ASP A 104 -1.36 4.27 -4.38
CA ASP A 104 -2.62 3.53 -4.24
C ASP A 104 -2.70 2.92 -2.83
N PHE A 105 -3.86 2.36 -2.49
CA PHE A 105 -4.07 1.67 -1.22
C PHE A 105 -4.22 0.16 -1.44
N VAL A 106 -3.57 -0.61 -0.59
CA VAL A 106 -3.59 -2.09 -0.60
C VAL A 106 -4.05 -2.58 0.76
N PRO A 107 -4.98 -3.54 0.85
CA PRO A 107 -5.39 -4.13 2.13
C PRO A 107 -4.19 -4.66 2.92
N ALA A 108 -4.10 -4.29 4.19
CA ALA A 108 -2.99 -4.64 5.07
C ALA A 108 -2.83 -6.14 5.24
N GLU A 109 -3.94 -6.88 5.31
CA GLU A 109 -3.93 -8.34 5.40
C GLU A 109 -3.07 -8.99 4.31
N TRP A 110 -3.07 -8.45 3.09
CA TRP A 110 -2.33 -9.04 1.98
C TRP A 110 -0.81 -8.89 2.14
N ILE A 111 -0.33 -7.70 2.55
CA ILE A 111 1.09 -7.44 2.80
C ILE A 111 1.55 -8.09 4.10
N ASP A 112 0.76 -7.96 5.17
CA ASP A 112 1.07 -8.53 6.49
C ASP A 112 1.18 -10.06 6.40
N ARG A 113 0.30 -10.71 5.64
CA ARG A 113 0.42 -12.16 5.37
C ARG A 113 1.71 -12.50 4.65
N ALA A 114 2.14 -11.70 3.67
CA ALA A 114 3.38 -11.96 2.93
C ALA A 114 4.60 -11.93 3.86
N VAL A 115 4.71 -10.90 4.71
CA VAL A 115 5.86 -10.75 5.62
C VAL A 115 5.83 -11.74 6.78
N VAL A 116 4.65 -12.16 7.25
CA VAL A 116 4.55 -13.21 8.27
C VAL A 116 4.90 -14.58 7.70
N MET A 117 4.32 -14.95 6.55
CA MET A 117 4.50 -16.30 5.99
C MET A 117 5.88 -16.50 5.36
N TYR A 118 6.42 -15.48 4.71
CA TYR A 118 7.63 -15.60 3.90
C TYR A 118 8.72 -14.57 4.26
N GLY A 119 8.42 -13.61 5.13
CA GLY A 119 9.30 -12.52 5.54
C GLY A 119 9.98 -12.68 6.91
N ASN A 120 9.69 -13.79 7.63
CA ASN A 120 10.17 -14.07 8.99
C ASN A 120 9.68 -13.10 10.09
N GLU A 121 8.62 -12.32 9.83
CA GLU A 121 8.02 -11.48 10.87
C GLU A 121 7.14 -12.33 11.81
N PRO A 122 7.22 -12.13 13.14
CA PRO A 122 6.38 -12.85 14.10
C PRO A 122 4.91 -12.44 14.04
N GLY A 123 4.58 -11.34 13.35
CA GLY A 123 3.22 -10.83 13.21
C GLY A 123 3.12 -9.70 12.20
N PRO A 124 1.93 -9.10 12.05
CA PRO A 124 1.71 -7.94 11.19
C PRO A 124 2.65 -6.79 11.53
N LEU A 125 3.07 -6.00 10.53
CA LEU A 125 3.91 -4.84 10.78
C LEU A 125 3.11 -3.76 11.55
N PRO A 126 3.78 -2.95 12.39
CA PRO A 126 3.15 -1.84 13.07
C PRO A 126 2.71 -0.77 12.08
N VAL A 127 1.76 0.09 12.47
CA VAL A 127 1.45 1.30 11.69
C VAL A 127 2.66 2.23 11.71
N SER A 128 3.08 2.72 10.53
CA SER A 128 4.20 3.66 10.42
C SER A 128 3.87 5.04 11.02
N SER A 129 4.86 5.93 11.11
CA SER A 129 4.67 7.35 11.45
C SER A 129 4.09 8.19 10.29
N LEU A 130 3.87 7.61 9.11
CA LEU A 130 3.32 8.34 7.97
C LEU A 130 1.82 8.61 8.17
N ARG A 131 1.40 9.84 7.89
CA ARG A 131 0.00 10.29 7.96
C ARG A 131 -0.40 10.98 6.67
N LEU A 132 -1.67 10.86 6.31
CA LEU A 132 -2.33 11.66 5.29
C LEU A 132 -2.69 13.03 5.88
N VAL A 133 -2.55 14.09 5.09
CA VAL A 133 -3.04 15.41 5.51
C VAL A 133 -4.56 15.38 5.63
N ASP A 134 -5.08 15.87 6.77
CA ASP A 134 -6.49 15.78 7.16
C ASP A 134 -7.46 16.42 6.14
N SER A 135 -7.02 17.47 5.42
CA SER A 135 -7.82 18.12 4.38
C SER A 135 -8.25 17.21 3.22
N GLN A 136 -7.67 16.01 3.11
CA GLN A 136 -8.03 15.01 2.09
C GLN A 136 -9.05 13.99 2.59
N ARG A 137 -9.44 14.04 3.87
CA ARG A 137 -10.30 13.04 4.51
C ARG A 137 -11.63 12.85 3.78
N GLU A 138 -12.29 13.94 3.40
CA GLU A 138 -13.58 13.86 2.70
C GLU A 138 -13.42 13.21 1.30
N ALA A 139 -12.43 13.67 0.53
CA ALA A 139 -12.17 13.15 -0.81
C ALA A 139 -11.78 11.66 -0.78
N LEU A 140 -10.98 11.24 0.19
CA LEU A 140 -10.60 9.84 0.38
C LEU A 140 -11.76 9.01 0.93
N GLY A 141 -12.60 9.57 1.80
CA GLY A 141 -13.84 8.93 2.24
C GLY A 141 -14.75 8.60 1.06
N ALA A 142 -14.92 9.53 0.12
CA ALA A 142 -15.67 9.30 -1.11
C ALA A 142 -14.99 8.25 -2.02
N HIS A 143 -13.66 8.22 -2.08
CA HIS A 143 -12.92 7.20 -2.83
C HIS A 143 -13.10 5.80 -2.24
N PHE A 144 -13.10 5.67 -0.91
CA PHE A 144 -13.30 4.40 -0.20
C PHE A 144 -14.79 4.00 -0.06
N ALA A 145 -15.71 4.70 -0.74
CA ALA A 145 -17.14 4.40 -0.64
C ALA A 145 -17.43 2.93 -1.02
N GLY A 146 -18.02 2.18 -0.08
CA GLY A 146 -18.29 0.74 -0.24
C GLY A 146 -17.14 -0.18 0.20
N MET A 147 -16.06 0.36 0.74
CA MET A 147 -14.95 -0.37 1.37
C MET A 147 -14.84 -0.01 2.86
N THR A 148 -13.98 -0.72 3.59
CA THR A 148 -13.62 -0.31 4.97
C THR A 148 -12.98 1.08 4.91
N PRO A 149 -13.49 2.07 5.65
CA PRO A 149 -12.94 3.41 5.62
C PRO A 149 -11.55 3.44 6.29
N LEU A 150 -10.70 4.36 5.83
CA LEU A 150 -9.45 4.66 6.51
C LEU A 150 -9.72 5.11 7.95
N ALA A 151 -8.97 4.54 8.90
CA ALA A 151 -9.13 4.85 10.31
C ALA A 151 -8.75 6.31 10.60
N ALA A 152 -9.28 6.88 11.70
CA ALA A 152 -8.99 8.26 12.08
C ALA A 152 -7.49 8.53 12.24
N LEU A 153 -6.74 7.54 12.73
CA LEU A 153 -5.28 7.60 12.92
C LEU A 153 -4.48 7.68 11.62
N ALA A 154 -5.07 7.36 10.45
CA ALA A 154 -4.39 7.48 9.17
C ALA A 154 -4.14 8.94 8.76
N TYR A 155 -4.81 9.87 9.45
CA TYR A 155 -4.83 11.29 9.12
C TYR A 155 -4.24 12.13 10.24
N GLY A 156 -3.74 13.31 9.91
CA GLY A 156 -3.36 14.30 10.89
C GLY A 156 -2.99 15.65 10.27
N ALA A 157 -2.38 16.49 11.09
CA ALA A 157 -1.80 17.76 10.69
C ALA A 157 -0.27 17.73 10.85
N PRO A 158 0.49 18.28 9.90
CA PRO A 158 1.93 18.46 10.08
C PRO A 158 2.22 19.40 11.25
N ALA A 159 3.41 19.30 11.84
CA ALA A 159 3.78 20.10 12.99
C ALA A 159 3.64 21.61 12.71
N THR A 160 2.97 22.34 13.60
CA THR A 160 2.91 23.81 13.58
C THR A 160 4.10 24.39 14.37
N SER A 161 4.54 25.61 14.01
CA SER A 161 5.69 26.26 14.65
C SER A 161 5.40 26.71 16.06
#